data_AF-A0A7W0SXA2-F1
#
_entry.id   AF-A0A7W0SXA2-F1
#
_cell.length_a   1.000
_cell.length_b   1.000
_cell.length_c   1.000
_cell.angle_alpha   90.00
_cell.angle_beta   90.00
_cell.angle_gamma   90.00
#
_symmetry.space_group_name_H-M   'P 1'
#
loop_
_entity.id
_entity.type
_entity.pdbx_description
1 polymer ?
#
loop_
_entity_poly.entity_id
_entity_poly.type
_entity_poly.pdbx_seq_one_letter_code
_entity_poly.pdbx_strand_id
1 'polypeptide(L)'
;HDLSFPYLMVQRGRRAVYEGEAVAFEKPTPNIGDEYRRKVRMFEHCWAIVLEGRMLRGLGPLYLTEVVSHRHLRYASGLLHVTVLGVNAALLGQGTLYRALFAGQLAFLGLAALRPGLPRYYVLVTWATVEALAGYLRSGVPAVWEKAAGTR
;
A
#
# COMPACT_ATOMS: atom_id res chain seq x y z
N HIS A 1 -12.43 -12.04 0.48
CA HIS A 1 -11.11 -11.82 -0.16
C HIS A 1 -10.03 -12.20 0.85
N ASP A 2 -8.94 -12.83 0.43
CA ASP A 2 -7.90 -13.36 1.33
C ASP A 2 -7.31 -12.30 2.27
N LEU A 3 -7.24 -11.05 1.81
CA LEU A 3 -6.82 -9.90 2.59
C LEU A 3 -7.69 -9.65 3.81
N SER A 4 -9.00 -9.96 3.80
CA SER A 4 -9.88 -9.77 4.96
C SER A 4 -9.93 -10.95 5.91
N PHE A 5 -9.53 -12.14 5.45
CA PHE A 5 -9.69 -13.38 6.20
C PHE A 5 -9.03 -13.35 7.60
N PRO A 6 -7.78 -12.86 7.78
CA PRO A 6 -7.13 -12.91 9.09
C PRO A 6 -7.86 -12.12 10.19
N TYR A 7 -8.25 -10.87 9.92
CA TYR A 7 -8.90 -10.06 10.96
C TYR A 7 -10.33 -10.52 11.24
N LEU A 8 -11.03 -11.07 10.23
CA LEU A 8 -12.35 -11.67 10.42
C LEU A 8 -12.30 -12.92 11.31
N MET A 9 -11.22 -13.71 11.22
CA MET A 9 -11.02 -14.84 12.13
C MET A 9 -10.78 -14.37 13.56
N VAL A 10 -9.97 -13.32 13.75
CA VAL A 10 -9.74 -12.73 15.08
C VAL A 10 -11.01 -12.16 15.68
N GLN A 11 -11.82 -11.46 14.89
CA GLN A 11 -13.12 -10.94 15.33
C GLN A 11 -14.11 -12.05 15.73
N ARG A 12 -13.93 -13.28 15.23
CA ARG A 12 -14.73 -14.47 15.57
C ARG A 12 -14.12 -15.30 16.71
N GLY A 13 -13.17 -14.75 17.46
CA GLY A 13 -12.52 -15.44 18.58
C GLY A 13 -11.51 -16.51 18.17
N ARG A 14 -11.04 -16.51 16.92
CA ARG A 14 -9.95 -17.39 16.46
C ARG A 14 -8.62 -16.65 16.44
N ARG A 15 -7.53 -17.36 16.20
CA ARG A 15 -6.18 -16.79 16.09
C ARG A 15 -5.74 -16.75 14.63
N ALA A 16 -5.14 -15.64 14.21
CA ALA A 16 -4.39 -15.56 12.97
C ALA A 16 -2.92 -15.93 13.28
N VAL A 17 -2.51 -17.15 12.91
CA VAL A 17 -1.18 -17.69 13.20
C VAL A 17 -0.40 -17.82 11.89
N TYR A 18 0.87 -17.43 11.91
CA TYR A 18 1.79 -17.67 10.80
C TYR A 18 2.21 -19.14 10.81
N GLU A 19 2.04 -19.82 9.67
CA GLU A 19 2.50 -21.20 9.45
C GLU A 19 3.64 -21.16 8.44
N GLY A 20 4.85 -21.51 8.89
CA GLY A 20 6.07 -21.44 8.07
C GLY A 20 6.12 -22.48 6.96
N GLU A 21 5.49 -23.63 7.19
CA GLU A 21 5.44 -24.73 6.22
C GLU A 21 4.35 -24.55 5.15
N ALA A 22 3.47 -23.55 5.31
CA ALA A 22 2.43 -23.21 4.34
C ALA A 22 3.01 -22.40 3.17
N VAL A 23 3.79 -23.05 2.30
CA VAL A 23 4.48 -22.43 1.17
C VAL A 23 3.61 -22.45 -0.10
N ALA A 24 3.45 -21.30 -0.74
CA ALA A 24 2.79 -21.15 -2.03
C ALA A 24 3.71 -20.43 -3.04
N PHE A 25 3.65 -20.84 -4.32
CA PHE A 25 4.46 -20.26 -5.38
C PHE A 25 3.57 -19.57 -6.43
N GLU A 26 3.90 -18.33 -6.76
CA GLU A 26 3.26 -17.57 -7.83
C GLU A 26 4.34 -17.08 -8.80
N LYS A 27 4.05 -17.11 -10.11
CA LYS A 27 4.97 -16.56 -11.10
C LYS A 27 5.05 -15.04 -10.95
N PRO A 28 6.25 -14.44 -10.89
CA PRO A 28 6.37 -12.99 -10.88
C PRO A 28 5.87 -12.42 -12.21
N THR A 29 5.34 -11.19 -12.17
CA THR A 29 4.96 -10.48 -13.39
C THR A 29 6.19 -10.18 -14.26
N PRO A 30 6.07 -10.17 -15.60
CA PRO A 30 7.21 -10.04 -16.51
C PRO A 30 7.96 -8.70 -16.40
N ASN A 31 7.26 -7.62 -16.05
CA ASN A 31 7.84 -6.28 -15.96
C ASN A 31 7.21 -5.47 -14.82
N ILE A 32 7.86 -4.36 -14.46
CA ILE A 32 7.44 -3.48 -13.37
C ILE A 32 6.09 -2.79 -13.63
N GLY A 33 5.70 -2.59 -14.89
CA GLY A 33 4.42 -1.99 -15.24
C GLY A 33 3.24 -2.95 -14.98
N ASP A 34 3.43 -4.24 -15.26
CA ASP A 34 2.48 -5.29 -14.89
C ASP A 34 2.34 -5.42 -13.37
N GLU A 35 3.46 -5.41 -12.64
CA GLU A 35 3.43 -5.43 -11.17
C GLU A 35 2.73 -4.19 -10.62
N TYR A 36 2.98 -3.01 -11.21
CA TYR A 36 2.31 -1.77 -10.82
C TYR A 36 0.78 -1.89 -10.98
N ARG A 37 0.30 -2.30 -12.16
CA ARG A 37 -1.14 -2.51 -12.40
C ARG A 37 -1.74 -3.54 -11.45
N ARG A 38 -1.02 -4.63 -11.18
CA ARG A 38 -1.42 -5.65 -10.20
C ARG A 38 -1.55 -5.06 -8.80
N LYS A 39 -0.60 -4.22 -8.37
CA LYS A 39 -0.64 -3.55 -7.07
C LYS A 39 -1.77 -2.54 -6.96
N VAL A 40 -2.06 -1.77 -8.01
CA VAL A 40 -3.21 -0.85 -8.03
C VAL A 40 -4.50 -1.64 -7.74
N ARG A 41 -4.76 -2.72 -8.49
CA ARG A 41 -5.96 -3.58 -8.26
C ARG A 41 -6.01 -4.18 -6.86
N MET A 42 -4.87 -4.66 -6.36
CA MET A 42 -4.77 -5.19 -5.01
C MET A 42 -5.12 -4.12 -3.96
N PHE A 43 -4.62 -2.89 -4.14
CA PHE A 43 -4.89 -1.80 -3.21
C PHE A 43 -6.32 -1.26 -3.30
N GLU A 44 -7.01 -1.36 -4.44
CA GLU A 44 -8.44 -1.03 -4.52
C GLU A 44 -9.26 -1.89 -3.56
N HIS A 45 -8.97 -3.20 -3.53
CA HIS A 45 -9.57 -4.13 -2.57
C HIS A 45 -9.15 -3.81 -1.12
N CYS A 46 -7.88 -3.43 -0.90
CA CYS A 46 -7.42 -3.00 0.42
C CYS A 46 -8.21 -1.78 0.93
N TRP A 47 -8.49 -0.81 0.06
CA TRP A 47 -9.26 0.39 0.43
C TRP A 47 -10.71 0.05 0.78
N ALA A 48 -11.38 -0.81 0.01
CA ALA A 48 -12.70 -1.32 0.38
C ALA A 48 -12.67 -2.01 1.76
N ILE A 49 -11.65 -2.84 2.02
CA ILE A 49 -11.48 -3.52 3.32
C ILE A 49 -11.27 -2.52 4.47
N VAL A 50 -10.50 -1.45 4.27
CA VAL A 50 -10.28 -0.41 5.29
C VAL A 50 -11.57 0.39 5.55
N LEU A 51 -12.24 0.82 4.49
CA LEU A 51 -13.34 1.77 4.56
C LEU A 51 -14.67 1.09 4.94
N GLU A 52 -14.89 -0.14 4.49
CA GLU A 52 -16.15 -0.88 4.69
C GLU A 52 -16.00 -2.04 5.69
N GLY A 53 -14.81 -2.65 5.76
CA GLY A 53 -14.60 -3.95 6.43
C GLY A 53 -14.58 -3.95 7.96
N ARG A 54 -14.81 -2.81 8.62
CA ARG A 54 -14.80 -2.66 10.10
C ARG A 54 -13.55 -3.30 10.77
N MET A 55 -12.42 -3.28 10.06
CA MET A 55 -11.22 -4.05 10.39
C MET A 55 -10.67 -3.78 11.80
N LEU A 56 -10.82 -2.56 12.31
CA LEU A 56 -10.29 -2.16 13.62
C LEU A 56 -11.17 -2.57 14.82
N ARG A 57 -12.37 -3.13 14.59
CA ARG A 57 -13.30 -3.45 15.69
C ARG A 57 -13.01 -4.83 16.29
N GLY A 58 -13.15 -4.95 17.60
CA GLY A 58 -13.08 -6.24 18.30
C GLY A 58 -11.71 -6.93 18.25
N LEU A 59 -10.63 -6.16 18.09
CA LEU A 59 -9.27 -6.68 18.07
C LEU A 59 -8.59 -6.47 19.43
N GLY A 60 -7.82 -7.45 19.89
CA GLY A 60 -6.93 -7.28 21.05
C GLY A 60 -5.84 -6.24 20.77
N PRO A 61 -5.25 -5.60 21.79
CA PRO A 61 -4.37 -4.43 21.63
C PRO A 61 -3.13 -4.72 20.77
N LEU A 62 -2.51 -5.89 20.94
CA LEU A 62 -1.34 -6.28 20.14
C LEU A 62 -1.70 -6.42 18.65
N TYR A 63 -2.76 -7.19 18.36
CA TYR A 63 -3.22 -7.42 16.99
C TYR A 63 -3.73 -6.13 16.33
N LEU A 64 -4.34 -5.23 17.11
CA LEU A 64 -4.73 -3.91 16.65
C LEU A 64 -3.52 -3.09 16.18
N THR A 65 -2.45 -3.06 16.97
CA THR A 65 -1.19 -2.38 16.59
C THR A 65 -0.60 -2.97 15.31
N GLU A 66 -0.59 -4.30 15.18
CA GLU A 66 -0.14 -4.98 13.96
C GLU A 66 -0.97 -4.57 12.74
N VAL A 67 -2.29 -4.53 12.87
CA VAL A 67 -3.23 -4.11 11.82
C VAL A 67 -3.08 -2.63 11.47
N VAL A 68 -2.87 -1.77 12.46
CA VAL A 68 -2.65 -0.33 12.22
C VAL A 68 -1.33 -0.14 11.46
N SER A 69 -0.25 -0.77 11.90
CA SER A 69 1.07 -0.67 11.26
C SER A 69 1.10 -1.29 9.85
N HIS A 70 0.77 -2.58 9.73
CA HIS A 70 1.01 -3.36 8.51
C HIS A 70 -0.10 -3.26 7.48
N ARG A 71 -1.27 -2.72 7.85
CA ARG A 71 -2.39 -2.54 6.93
C ARG A 71 -2.74 -1.08 6.78
N HIS A 72 -3.19 -0.39 7.84
CA HIS A 72 -3.67 0.98 7.70
C HIS A 72 -2.56 1.94 7.24
N LEU A 73 -1.45 2.00 7.97
CA LEU A 73 -0.32 2.86 7.59
C LEU A 73 0.32 2.39 6.29
N ARG A 74 0.38 1.07 6.06
CA ARG A 74 0.90 0.49 4.81
C ARG A 74 0.09 0.89 3.58
N TYR A 75 -1.23 1.00 3.70
CA TYR A 75 -2.12 1.41 2.60
C TYR A 75 -2.22 2.93 2.51
N ALA A 76 -2.12 3.65 3.63
CA ALA A 76 -2.07 5.11 3.65
C ALA A 76 -0.70 5.69 3.24
N SER A 77 0.32 4.85 3.02
CA SER A 77 1.70 5.30 2.81
C SER A 77 1.84 6.32 1.68
N GLY A 78 1.11 6.15 0.58
CA GLY A 78 1.16 7.12 -0.52
C GLY A 78 0.60 8.49 -0.14
N LEU A 79 -0.54 8.53 0.56
CA LEU A 79 -1.11 9.78 1.07
C LEU A 79 -0.19 10.44 2.08
N LEU A 80 0.43 9.66 2.96
CA LEU A 80 1.38 10.17 3.96
C LEU A 80 2.60 10.80 3.27
N HIS A 81 3.15 10.17 2.23
CA HIS A 81 4.26 10.74 1.45
C HIS A 81 3.89 12.04 0.75
N VAL A 82 2.72 12.10 0.10
CA VAL A 82 2.22 13.33 -0.53
C VAL A 82 2.01 14.43 0.50
N THR A 83 1.45 14.08 1.66
CA THR A 83 1.21 15.03 2.76
C THR A 83 2.54 15.59 3.28
N VAL A 84 3.51 14.73 3.56
CA VAL A 84 4.84 15.15 4.05
C VAL A 84 5.55 16.02 3.02
N LEU A 85 5.49 15.68 1.73
CA LEU A 85 6.04 16.51 0.66
C LEU A 85 5.40 17.92 0.64
N GLY A 86 4.07 17.99 0.73
CA GLY A 86 3.34 19.26 0.78
C GLY A 86 3.64 20.09 2.04
N VAL A 87 3.73 19.44 3.20
CA VAL A 87 4.10 20.10 4.47
C VAL A 87 5.52 20.65 4.39
N ASN A 88 6.49 19.87 3.89
CA ASN A 88 7.86 20.33 3.74
C ASN A 88 7.97 21.51 2.75
N ALA A 89 7.20 21.48 1.65
CA ALA A 89 7.12 22.60 0.71
C ALA A 89 6.59 23.88 1.37
N ALA A 90 5.52 23.77 2.16
CA ALA A 90 4.94 24.91 2.88
C ALA A 90 5.90 25.51 3.93
N LEU A 91 6.82 24.70 4.47
CA LEU A 91 7.74 25.09 5.54
C LEU A 91 9.16 25.44 5.04
N LEU A 92 9.38 25.59 3.73
CA LEU A 92 10.71 25.92 3.15
C LEU A 92 11.34 27.21 3.73
N GLY A 93 10.50 28.17 4.14
CA GLY A 93 10.93 29.42 4.78
C GLY A 93 11.33 29.29 6.26
N GLN A 94 10.94 28.19 6.92
CA GLN A 94 10.97 28.07 8.38
C GLN A 94 12.28 27.48 8.95
N GLY A 95 13.21 27.06 8.09
CA GLY A 95 14.52 26.57 8.54
C GLY A 95 15.25 25.69 7.54
N THR A 96 16.52 25.41 7.83
CA THR A 96 17.37 24.54 7.01
C THR A 96 16.89 23.10 6.99
N LEU A 97 16.28 22.63 8.09
CA LEU A 97 15.73 21.27 8.20
C LEU A 97 14.69 20.98 7.11
N TYR A 98 13.68 21.84 6.93
CA TYR A 98 12.63 21.62 5.93
C TYR A 98 13.16 21.69 4.50
N ARG A 99 14.14 22.55 4.24
CA ARG A 99 14.83 22.61 2.95
C ARG A 99 15.58 21.31 2.66
N ALA A 100 16.30 20.78 3.64
CA ALA A 100 17.03 19.52 3.51
C ALA A 100 16.08 18.33 3.30
N LEU A 101 14.99 18.25 4.07
CA LEU A 101 13.97 17.21 3.91
C LEU A 101 13.30 17.27 2.54
N PHE A 102 12.87 18.46 2.10
CA PHE A 102 12.26 18.66 0.79
C PHE A 102 13.23 18.30 -0.35
N ALA A 103 14.47 18.77 -0.29
CA ALA A 103 15.51 18.43 -1.27
C ALA A 103 15.78 16.92 -1.29
N GLY A 104 15.82 16.27 -0.13
CA GLY A 104 15.98 14.81 0.00
C GLY A 104 14.83 14.03 -0.65
N GLN A 105 13.58 14.48 -0.46
CA GLN A 105 12.42 13.87 -1.12
C GLN A 105 12.50 14.01 -2.65
N LEU A 106 12.82 15.21 -3.15
CA LEU A 106 12.99 15.43 -4.59
C LEU A 106 14.14 14.61 -5.17
N ALA A 107 15.26 14.52 -4.45
CA ALA A 107 16.40 13.70 -4.86
C ALA A 107 16.03 12.21 -4.92
N PHE A 108 15.26 11.70 -3.95
CA PHE A 108 14.79 10.32 -3.95
C PHE A 108 13.82 10.03 -5.10
N LEU A 109 12.88 10.95 -5.37
CA LEU A 109 11.98 10.84 -6.52
C LEU A 109 12.75 10.89 -7.84
N GLY A 110 13.74 11.77 -7.96
CA GLY A 110 14.65 11.84 -9.11
C GLY A 110 15.44 10.54 -9.30
N LEU A 111 15.99 9.97 -8.22
CA LEU A 111 16.68 8.68 -8.26
C LEU A 111 15.76 7.55 -8.73
N ALA A 112 14.52 7.51 -8.23
CA ALA A 112 13.53 6.52 -8.63
C ALA A 112 13.10 6.65 -10.11
N ALA A 113 13.09 7.87 -10.65
CA ALA A 113 12.79 8.11 -12.06
C ALA A 113 13.95 7.66 -12.98
N LEU A 114 15.20 7.88 -12.56
CA LEU A 114 16.38 7.64 -13.39
C LEU A 114 16.90 6.20 -13.33
N ARG A 115 16.72 5.49 -12.20
CA ARG A 115 17.30 4.15 -12.02
C ARG A 115 16.24 3.07 -11.81
N PRO A 116 16.29 1.97 -12.58
CA PRO A 116 15.56 0.77 -12.20
C PRO A 116 16.10 0.21 -10.88
N GLY A 117 15.26 -0.44 -10.09
CA GLY A 117 15.64 -1.05 -8.81
C GLY A 117 14.69 -0.69 -7.67
N LEU A 118 15.18 -0.87 -6.44
CA LEU A 118 14.38 -0.69 -5.22
C LEU A 118 13.75 0.71 -5.07
N PRO A 119 14.44 1.84 -5.38
CA PRO A 119 13.81 3.17 -5.28
C PRO A 119 12.59 3.30 -6.21
N ARG A 120 12.74 2.86 -7.47
CA ARG A 120 11.64 2.86 -8.45
C ARG A 120 10.50 1.95 -8.02
N TYR A 121 10.81 0.75 -7.55
CA TYR A 121 9.80 -0.18 -7.02
C TYR A 121 9.04 0.44 -5.85
N TYR A 122 9.75 1.01 -4.88
CA TYR A 122 9.15 1.65 -3.71
C TYR A 122 8.21 2.79 -4.09
N VAL A 123 8.66 3.70 -4.96
CA VAL A 123 7.84 4.84 -5.42
C VAL A 123 6.59 4.34 -6.14
N LEU A 124 6.72 3.37 -7.04
CA LEU A 124 5.58 2.83 -7.78
C LEU A 124 4.58 2.12 -6.87
N VAL A 125 5.02 1.25 -5.96
CA VAL A 125 4.12 0.55 -5.03
C VAL A 125 3.46 1.53 -4.05
N THR A 126 4.18 2.56 -3.63
CA THR A 126 3.65 3.62 -2.77
C THR A 126 2.62 4.46 -3.53
N TRP A 127 2.91 4.86 -4.76
CA TRP A 127 2.00 5.62 -5.62
C TRP A 127 0.75 4.83 -6.00
N ALA A 128 0.88 3.51 -6.18
CA ALA A 128 -0.25 2.62 -6.45
C ALA A 128 -1.32 2.70 -5.35
N THR A 129 -0.96 3.01 -4.09
CA THR A 129 -1.95 3.22 -3.03
C THR A 129 -2.83 4.45 -3.25
N VAL A 130 -2.26 5.51 -3.84
CA VAL A 130 -2.97 6.76 -4.16
C VAL A 130 -3.83 6.57 -5.39
N GLU A 131 -3.28 5.97 -6.45
CA GLU A 131 -4.04 5.67 -7.67
C GLU A 131 -5.23 4.76 -7.39
N ALA A 132 -5.00 3.69 -6.61
CA ALA A 132 -6.06 2.78 -6.18
C ALA A 132 -7.14 3.46 -5.33
N LEU A 133 -6.78 4.38 -4.43
CA LEU A 133 -7.78 5.14 -3.68
C LEU A 133 -8.64 5.98 -4.61
N ALA A 134 -8.01 6.69 -5.54
CA ALA A 134 -8.72 7.54 -6.48
C ALA A 134 -9.61 6.71 -7.43
N GLY A 135 -9.16 5.52 -7.84
CA GLY A 135 -9.96 4.55 -8.58
C GLY A 135 -11.16 4.05 -7.77
N TYR A 136 -10.92 3.58 -6.55
CA TYR A 136 -11.97 3.11 -5.65
C TYR A 136 -13.03 4.18 -5.35
N LEU A 137 -12.63 5.43 -5.08
CA LEU A 137 -13.58 6.52 -4.82
C LEU A 137 -14.40 6.91 -6.05
N ARG A 138 -13.86 6.73 -7.27
CA ARG A 138 -14.56 7.05 -8.53
C ARG A 138 -15.51 5.94 -8.99
N SER A 139 -15.08 4.69 -8.87
CA SER A 139 -15.71 3.57 -9.55
C SER A 139 -15.96 2.34 -8.67
N GLY A 140 -15.59 2.39 -7.39
CA GLY A 140 -15.59 1.24 -6.51
C GLY A 140 -14.52 0.20 -6.89
N VAL A 141 -14.68 -1.02 -6.39
CA VAL A 141 -13.79 -2.14 -6.72
C VAL A 141 -14.28 -2.84 -8.00
N PRO A 142 -13.45 -2.95 -9.06
CA PRO A 142 -13.85 -3.68 -10.26
C PRO A 142 -14.17 -5.15 -9.97
N ALA A 143 -15.33 -5.62 -10.43
CA ALA A 143 -15.76 -7.01 -10.25
C ALA A 143 -15.00 -8.01 -11.15
N VAL A 144 -14.39 -7.52 -12.24
CA VAL A 144 -13.67 -8.33 -13.23
C VAL A 144 -12.35 -7.64 -13.56
N TRP A 145 -11.29 -8.41 -13.79
CA TRP A 145 -10.00 -7.90 -14.24
C TRP A 145 -9.43 -8.76 -15.37
N GLU A 146 -8.69 -8.13 -16.28
CA GLU A 146 -7.91 -8.85 -17.28
C GLU A 146 -6.80 -9.66 -16.59
N LYS A 147 -6.67 -10.95 -16.97
CA LYS A 147 -5.61 -11.81 -16.47
C LYS A 147 -4.25 -11.20 -16.79
N ALA A 148 -3.35 -11.21 -15.81
CA ALA A 148 -1.97 -10.83 -16.06
C ALA A 148 -1.32 -11.80 -17.06
N ALA A 149 -0.49 -11.28 -17.97
CA ALA A 149 0.23 -12.13 -18.91
C ALA A 149 1.09 -13.16 -18.15
N GLY A 150 0.87 -14.45 -18.43
CA GLY A 150 1.63 -15.55 -17.82
C GLY A 150 0.94 -16.33 -16.70
N THR A 151 -0.26 -15.91 -16.26
CA THR A 151 -1.13 -16.74 -15.39
C THR A 151 -2.01 -17.65 -16.25
N ARG A 152 -1.88 -18.97 -16.10
CA ARG A 152 -2.75 -19.95 -16.79
C ARG A 152 -4.21 -19.78 -16.35
#